data_AF-A0A2H0BH64-F1
#
_entry.id   AF-A0A2H0BH64-F1
#
_cell.length_a   1.000
_cell.length_b   1.000
_cell.length_c   1.000
_cell.angle_alpha   90.00
_cell.angle_beta   90.00
_cell.angle_gamma   90.00
#
_symmetry.space_group_name_H-M   'P 1'
#
loop_
_entity.id
_entity.type
_entity.pdbx_description
1 polymer ?
#
loop_
_entity_poly.entity_id
_entity_poly.type
_entity_poly.pdbx_seq_one_letter_code
_entity_poly.pdbx_strand_id
1 'polypeptide(L)'
;TGLWFARAGVDTARVDDAVTAIVNEFKKISETTVLDGELSRAKEYLKGKTLLSVETSDDLAHWYGFQELLEAEVLSPREYNSKIDNISASDIQSVAQEIIQPENLHFGIIGPFDDKKRFEDLVGIL
;
A
#
# COMPACT_ATOMS: atom_id res chain seq x y z
N THR A 1 6.49 13.42 -0.14
CA THR A 1 5.67 12.97 1.01
C THR A 1 4.54 12.11 0.47
N GLY A 2 3.94 11.23 1.28
CA GLY A 2 2.87 10.34 0.83
C GLY A 2 2.11 9.72 1.98
N LEU A 3 0.99 9.07 1.67
CA LEU A 3 0.20 8.28 2.63
C LEU A 3 0.08 6.86 2.10
N TRP A 4 0.40 5.88 2.94
CA TRP A 4 0.12 4.47 2.71
C TRP A 4 -0.72 3.97 3.88
N PHE A 5 -1.87 3.36 3.60
CA PHE A 5 -2.84 3.02 4.64
C PHE A 5 -3.73 1.85 4.20
N ALA A 6 -4.35 1.20 5.19
CA ALA A 6 -5.46 0.29 5.00
C ALA A 6 -6.75 0.98 5.47
N ARG A 7 -7.88 0.63 4.85
CA ARG A 7 -9.21 1.13 5.24
C ARG A 7 -10.20 -0.01 5.19
N ALA A 8 -11.05 -0.09 6.22
CA ALA A 8 -12.14 -1.07 6.28
C ALA A 8 -13.43 -0.40 6.76
N GLY A 9 -14.55 -0.78 6.15
CA GLY A 9 -15.89 -0.54 6.70
C GLY A 9 -16.44 -1.87 7.20
N VAL A 10 -16.67 -1.98 8.51
CA VAL A 10 -17.05 -3.24 9.17
C VAL A 10 -18.23 -3.03 10.12
N ASP A 11 -18.89 -4.12 10.48
CA ASP A 11 -19.86 -4.12 11.58
C ASP A 11 -19.19 -3.66 12.87
N THR A 12 -19.89 -2.84 13.68
CA THR A 12 -19.34 -2.28 14.93
C THR A 12 -18.92 -3.36 15.91
N ALA A 13 -19.55 -4.53 15.89
CA ALA A 13 -19.18 -5.68 16.72
C ALA A 13 -17.87 -6.36 16.28
N ARG A 14 -17.39 -6.10 15.05
CA ARG A 14 -16.20 -6.75 14.45
C ARG A 14 -15.00 -5.80 14.31
N VAL A 15 -15.08 -4.62 14.91
CA VAL A 15 -14.05 -3.59 14.77
C VAL A 15 -12.69 -4.03 15.30
N ASP A 16 -12.66 -4.74 16.43
CA ASP A 16 -11.40 -5.20 17.04
C ASP A 16 -10.71 -6.25 16.17
N ASP A 17 -11.49 -7.19 15.62
CA ASP A 17 -10.99 -8.19 14.67
C ASP A 17 -10.36 -7.50 13.45
N ALA A 18 -11.01 -6.46 12.93
CA ALA A 18 -10.55 -5.73 11.76
C ALA A 18 -9.25 -4.95 12.05
N VAL A 19 -9.20 -4.22 13.18
CA VAL A 19 -8.00 -3.47 13.59
C VAL A 19 -6.84 -4.44 13.82
N THR A 20 -7.08 -5.52 14.56
CA THR A 20 -6.08 -6.55 14.87
C THR A 20 -5.55 -7.19 13.59
N ALA A 21 -6.42 -7.55 12.65
CA ALA A 21 -6.01 -8.15 11.38
C ALA A 21 -5.14 -7.20 10.55
N ILE A 22 -5.51 -5.92 10.46
CA ILE A 22 -4.74 -4.91 9.72
C ILE A 22 -3.35 -4.72 10.34
N VAL A 23 -3.29 -4.53 11.66
CA VAL A 23 -2.03 -4.34 12.38
C VAL A 23 -1.11 -5.55 12.23
N ASN A 24 -1.67 -6.76 12.33
CA ASN A 24 -0.90 -7.99 12.13
C ASN A 24 -0.34 -8.12 10.71
N GLU A 25 -1.11 -7.75 9.67
CA GLU A 25 -0.58 -7.80 8.30
C GLU A 25 0.48 -6.71 8.04
N PHE A 26 0.36 -5.53 8.65
CA PHE A 26 1.40 -4.49 8.60
C PHE A 26 2.69 -4.95 9.28
N LYS A 27 2.58 -5.59 10.44
CA LYS A 27 3.73 -6.19 11.13
C LYS A 27 4.34 -7.34 10.33
N LYS A 28 3.50 -8.20 9.76
CA LYS A 28 3.96 -9.35 8.98
C LYS A 28 4.77 -8.93 7.75
N ILE A 29 4.35 -7.90 7.02
CA ILE A 29 5.09 -7.45 5.82
C ILE A 29 6.42 -6.75 6.16
N SER A 30 6.58 -6.21 7.38
CA SER A 30 7.86 -5.67 7.84
C SER A 30 8.80 -6.75 8.42
N GLU A 31 8.25 -7.78 9.06
CA GLU A 31 9.04 -8.84 9.70
C GLU A 31 9.37 -10.02 8.77
N THR A 32 8.51 -10.32 7.80
CA THR A 32 8.61 -11.50 6.93
C THR A 32 8.58 -11.11 5.45
N THR A 33 9.51 -11.65 4.67
CA THR A 33 9.53 -11.46 3.22
C THR A 33 8.29 -12.06 2.57
N VAL A 34 7.71 -11.35 1.61
CA VAL A 34 6.58 -11.84 0.80
C VAL A 34 6.98 -13.09 0.00
N LEU A 35 6.03 -14.00 -0.20
CA LEU A 35 6.27 -15.20 -0.99
C LEU A 35 6.38 -14.85 -2.48
N ASP A 36 7.24 -15.56 -3.22
CA ASP A 36 7.46 -15.33 -4.65
C ASP A 36 6.15 -15.38 -5.47
N GLY A 37 5.25 -16.30 -5.12
CA GLY A 37 3.93 -16.41 -5.78
C GLY A 37 3.02 -15.22 -5.51
N GLU A 38 3.07 -14.64 -4.31
CA GLU A 38 2.30 -13.44 -3.96
C GLU A 38 2.89 -12.21 -4.65
N LEU A 39 4.22 -12.07 -4.64
CA LEU A 39 4.92 -10.98 -5.32
C LEU A 39 4.67 -11.02 -6.82
N SER A 40 4.78 -12.19 -7.46
CA SER A 40 4.49 -12.36 -8.89
C SER A 40 3.06 -11.94 -9.21
N ARG A 41 2.07 -12.40 -8.44
CA ARG A 41 0.67 -12.00 -8.63
C ARG A 41 0.46 -10.49 -8.47
N ALA A 42 1.08 -9.88 -7.46
CA ALA A 42 0.97 -8.45 -7.22
C ALA A 42 1.57 -7.64 -8.38
N LYS A 43 2.74 -8.04 -8.89
CA LYS A 43 3.37 -7.43 -10.07
C LYS A 43 2.50 -7.55 -11.31
N GLU A 44 1.98 -8.75 -11.62
CA GLU A 44 1.10 -8.94 -12.78
C GLU A 44 -0.19 -8.12 -12.67
N TYR A 45 -0.77 -8.05 -11.46
CA TYR A 45 -1.93 -7.19 -11.22
C TYR A 45 -1.64 -5.72 -11.50
N LEU A 46 -0.52 -5.18 -11.00
CA LEU A 46 -0.13 -3.80 -11.23
C LEU A 46 0.14 -3.51 -12.71
N LYS A 47 0.90 -4.37 -13.39
CA LYS A 47 1.19 -4.21 -14.83
C LYS A 47 -0.08 -4.27 -15.68
N GLY A 48 -0.99 -5.19 -15.37
CA GLY A 48 -2.28 -5.29 -16.03
C GLY A 48 -3.12 -4.03 -15.83
N LYS A 49 -3.19 -3.51 -14.61
CA LYS A 49 -3.89 -2.25 -14.29
C LYS A 49 -3.28 -1.06 -15.03
N THR A 50 -1.95 -0.96 -15.09
CA THR A 50 -1.26 0.10 -15.84
C THR A 50 -1.66 0.06 -17.32
N LEU A 51 -1.63 -1.10 -17.96
CA LEU A 51 -2.01 -1.24 -19.37
C LEU A 51 -3.46 -0.80 -19.63
N LEU A 52 -4.38 -1.19 -18.75
CA LEU A 52 -5.79 -0.77 -18.82
C LEU A 52 -5.99 0.74 -18.57
N SER A 53 -5.05 1.41 -17.90
CA SER A 53 -5.13 2.85 -17.63
C SER A 53 -4.52 3.74 -18.72
N VAL A 54 -3.97 3.15 -19.79
CA VAL A 54 -3.33 3.89 -20.90
C VAL A 54 -3.83 3.42 -22.28
N GLU A 55 -5.12 3.09 -22.39
CA GLU A 55 -5.68 2.50 -23.61
C GLU A 55 -5.95 3.53 -24.70
N THR A 56 -6.33 4.75 -24.32
CA THR A 56 -6.63 5.83 -25.27
C THR A 56 -5.46 6.80 -25.41
N SER A 57 -5.47 7.59 -26.49
CA SER A 57 -4.45 8.63 -26.70
C SER A 57 -4.48 9.72 -25.63
N ASP A 58 -5.67 10.05 -25.10
CA ASP A 58 -5.81 11.03 -24.03
C ASP A 58 -5.38 10.47 -22.66
N ASP A 59 -5.58 9.18 -22.38
CA ASP A 59 -4.98 8.53 -21.21
C ASP A 59 -3.45 8.58 -21.27
N LEU A 60 -2.89 8.25 -22.44
CA LEU A 60 -1.44 8.29 -22.65
C LEU A 60 -0.87 9.71 -22.54
N ALA A 61 -1.61 10.71 -23.03
CA ALA A 61 -1.24 12.12 -22.85
C ALA A 61 -1.25 12.53 -21.37
N HIS A 62 -2.27 12.11 -20.60
CA HIS A 62 -2.31 12.35 -19.15
C HIS A 62 -1.15 11.65 -18.41
N TRP A 63 -0.84 10.41 -18.78
CA TRP A 63 0.28 9.65 -18.21
C TRP A 63 1.61 10.40 -18.31
N TYR A 64 1.92 10.93 -19.51
CA TYR A 64 3.14 11.70 -19.72
C TYR A 64 3.07 13.10 -19.12
N GLY A 65 1.95 13.80 -19.29
CA GLY A 65 1.79 15.16 -18.78
C GLY A 65 1.87 15.25 -17.26
N PHE A 66 1.35 14.26 -16.55
CA PHE A 66 1.42 14.21 -15.08
C PHE A 66 2.85 13.95 -14.59
N GLN A 67 3.59 13.06 -15.26
CA GLN A 67 4.99 12.81 -14.94
C GLN A 67 5.87 14.03 -15.23
N GLU A 68 5.72 14.67 -16.39
CA GLU A 68 6.50 15.89 -16.72
C GLU A 68 6.27 17.01 -15.68
N LEU A 69 5.08 17.06 -15.09
CA LEU A 69 4.72 18.06 -14.09
C LEU A 69 5.34 17.78 -12.71
N LEU A 70 5.46 16.51 -12.31
CA LEU A 70 5.75 16.12 -10.92
C LEU A 70 7.07 15.38 -10.74
N GLU A 71 7.55 14.71 -11.78
CA GLU A 71 8.68 13.80 -11.74
C GLU A 71 9.88 14.36 -12.51
N ALA A 72 11.08 13.95 -12.12
CA ALA A 72 12.31 14.32 -12.84
C ALA A 72 12.56 13.46 -14.09
N GLU A 73 11.88 12.32 -14.19
CA GLU A 73 12.03 11.36 -15.28
C GLU A 73 10.63 10.99 -15.80
N VAL A 74 10.45 11.06 -17.12
CA VAL A 74 9.21 10.65 -17.79
C VAL A 74 9.39 9.25 -18.36
N LEU A 75 8.64 8.29 -17.84
CA LEU A 75 8.68 6.88 -18.27
C LEU A 75 7.51 6.56 -19.19
N SER A 76 7.78 5.80 -20.25
CA SER A 76 6.73 5.09 -20.96
C SER A 76 6.06 4.03 -20.07
N PRO A 77 4.79 3.65 -20.34
CA PRO A 77 4.14 2.57 -19.61
C PRO A 77 4.94 1.25 -19.61
N ARG A 78 5.70 1.00 -20.69
CA ARG A 78 6.57 -0.19 -20.81
C ARG A 78 7.80 -0.11 -19.91
N GLU A 79 8.44 1.05 -19.81
CA GLU A 79 9.59 1.26 -18.91
C GLU A 79 9.14 1.19 -17.45
N TYR A 80 8.00 1.78 -17.12
CA TYR A 80 7.38 1.67 -15.79
C TYR A 80 7.14 0.21 -15.40
N ASN A 81 6.51 -0.59 -16.29
CA ASN A 81 6.30 -2.02 -16.05
C ASN A 81 7.62 -2.79 -15.91
N SER A 82 8.66 -2.41 -16.66
CA SER A 82 9.99 -3.02 -16.53
C SER A 82 10.63 -2.70 -15.17
N LYS A 83 10.40 -1.51 -14.60
CA LYS A 83 10.82 -1.18 -13.24
C LYS A 83 10.09 -2.06 -12.21
N ILE A 84 8.78 -2.31 -12.39
CA ILE A 84 8.01 -3.23 -11.53
C ILE A 84 8.60 -4.65 -11.55
N ASP A 85 8.98 -5.15 -12.74
CA ASP A 85 9.54 -6.49 -12.88
C ASP A 85 10.83 -6.70 -12.08
N ASN A 86 11.63 -5.66 -11.91
CA ASN A 86 12.90 -5.70 -11.18
C ASN A 86 12.77 -5.64 -9.65
N ILE A 87 11.58 -5.37 -9.10
CA ILE A 87 11.37 -5.25 -7.65
C ILE A 87 11.51 -6.61 -6.97
N SER A 88 12.40 -6.74 -6.00
CA SER A 88 12.58 -7.97 -5.23
C SER A 88 11.70 -8.01 -3.96
N ALA A 89 11.52 -9.19 -3.37
CA ALA A 89 10.87 -9.31 -2.07
C ALA A 89 11.64 -8.56 -0.96
N SER A 90 12.97 -8.49 -1.07
CA SER A 90 13.81 -7.70 -0.15
C SER A 90 13.60 -6.20 -0.30
N ASP A 91 13.34 -5.68 -1.51
CA ASP A 91 13.02 -4.26 -1.69
C ASP A 91 11.71 -3.91 -0.99
N ILE A 92 10.69 -4.77 -1.13
CA ILE A 92 9.41 -4.62 -0.44
C ILE A 92 9.60 -4.64 1.08
N GLN A 93 10.36 -5.60 1.61
CA GLN A 93 10.60 -5.69 3.05
C GLN A 93 11.37 -4.46 3.56
N SER A 94 12.38 -3.99 2.81
CA SER A 94 13.17 -2.82 3.19
C SER A 94 12.29 -1.57 3.29
N VAL A 95 11.43 -1.34 2.29
CA VAL A 95 10.48 -0.22 2.32
C VAL A 95 9.43 -0.38 3.41
N ALA A 96 8.92 -1.60 3.63
CA ALA A 96 7.97 -1.88 4.71
C ALA A 96 8.58 -1.56 6.07
N GLN A 97 9.83 -1.95 6.31
CA GLN A 97 10.57 -1.60 7.52
C GLN A 97 10.83 -0.09 7.64
N GLU A 98 11.04 0.63 6.53
CA GLU A 98 11.22 2.08 6.59
C GLU A 98 9.93 2.83 6.96
N ILE A 99 8.80 2.44 6.37
CA ILE A 99 7.55 3.22 6.49
C ILE A 99 6.65 2.77 7.64
N ILE A 100 6.70 1.48 8.03
CA ILE A 100 5.87 0.91 9.10
C ILE A 100 6.63 1.04 10.42
N GLN A 101 6.61 2.27 10.95
CA GLN A 101 7.23 2.62 12.22
C GLN A 101 6.15 3.02 13.24
N PRO A 102 6.18 2.50 14.48
CA PRO A 102 5.16 2.79 15.49
C PRO A 102 4.96 4.30 15.73
N GLU A 103 6.02 5.10 15.70
CA GLU A 103 5.99 6.55 15.88
C GLU A 103 5.29 7.31 14.74
N ASN A 104 5.19 6.71 13.55
CA ASN A 104 4.60 7.31 12.35
C ASN A 104 3.19 6.78 12.06
N LEU A 105 2.64 5.94 12.95
CA LEU A 105 1.34 5.32 12.74
C LEU A 105 0.20 6.28 13.11
N HIS A 106 -0.70 6.49 12.16
CA HIS A 106 -1.90 7.29 12.36
C HIS A 106 -3.15 6.41 12.21
N PHE A 107 -3.99 6.41 13.25
CA PHE A 107 -5.25 5.65 13.29
C PHE A 107 -6.45 6.58 13.36
N GLY A 108 -7.45 6.33 12.50
CA GLY A 108 -8.70 7.08 12.47
C GLY A 108 -9.89 6.13 12.41
N ILE A 109 -10.88 6.38 13.27
CA ILE A 109 -12.10 5.58 13.36
C ILE A 109 -13.32 6.49 13.51
N ILE A 110 -14.44 6.09 12.90
CA ILE A 110 -15.72 6.76 13.00
C ILE A 110 -16.78 5.72 13.39
N GLY A 111 -17.47 5.95 14.50
CA GLY A 111 -18.51 5.05 15.00
C GLY A 111 -18.89 5.35 16.46
N PRO A 112 -19.81 4.57 17.05
CA PRO A 112 -20.24 4.73 18.43
C PRO A 112 -19.20 4.15 19.40
N PHE A 113 -18.01 4.75 19.45
CA PHE A 113 -16.88 4.30 20.26
C PHE A 113 -16.34 5.42 21.14
N ASP A 114 -16.37 5.22 22.46
CA ASP A 114 -15.92 6.22 23.43
C ASP A 114 -14.63 5.80 24.17
N ASP A 115 -14.21 4.55 24.02
CA ASP A 115 -13.02 4.00 24.68
C ASP A 115 -11.79 4.11 23.79
N LYS A 116 -11.05 5.21 23.96
CA LYS A 116 -9.79 5.46 23.26
C LYS A 116 -8.72 4.42 23.61
N LYS A 117 -8.63 4.02 24.88
CA LYS A 117 -7.54 3.18 25.38
C LYS A 117 -7.58 1.79 24.75
N ARG A 118 -8.79 1.23 24.58
CA ARG A 118 -9.00 -0.03 23.82
C ARG A 118 -8.29 -0.02 22.47
N PHE A 119 -8.42 1.05 21.70
CA PHE A 119 -7.81 1.14 20.36
C PHE A 119 -6.33 1.47 20.41
N GLU A 120 -5.85 2.22 21.41
CA GLU A 120 -4.42 2.40 21.64
C GLU A 120 -3.73 1.06 21.93
N ASP A 121 -4.35 0.22 22.76
CA ASP A 121 -3.83 -1.11 23.10
C ASP A 121 -3.83 -2.05 21.89
N LEU A 122 -4.87 -2.02 21.04
CA LEU A 122 -4.94 -2.84 19.81
C LEU A 122 -3.94 -2.40 18.75
N VAL A 123 -3.75 -1.09 18.60
CA VAL A 123 -2.85 -0.51 17.60
C VAL A 123 -1.39 -0.64 18.04
N GLY A 124 -1.12 -0.57 19.34
CA GLY A 124 0.22 -0.74 19.93
C GLY A 124 0.82 -2.16 19.83
N ILE A 125 0.15 -3.09 19.14
CA ILE A 125 0.68 -4.42 18.82
C ILE A 125 1.73 -4.36 17.68
N LEU A 126 1.69 -3.30 16.87
CA LEU A 126 2.68 -3.00 15.84
C LEU A 126 4.05 -2.77 16.49
#